data_AF-A0A9P4PH23-F1
#
_entry.id   AF-A0A9P4PH23-F1
#
_cell.length_a   1.000
_cell.length_b   1.000
_cell.length_c   1.000
_cell.angle_alpha   90.00
_cell.angle_beta   90.00
_cell.angle_gamma   90.00
#
_symmetry.space_group_name_H-M   'P 1'
#
loop_
_entity.id
_entity.type
_entity.pdbx_description
1 polymer ?
#
loop_
_entity_poly.entity_id
_entity_poly.type
_entity_poly.pdbx_seq_one_letter_code
_entity_poly.pdbx_strand_id
1 'polypeptide(L)'
;MADNSLPPELNLEQILATLANLPQAAIPPVPAEQQFHAPGQFGAQLNSVPASHYPSQTGIPYSQEQSQDPRLNARPQTTLSSRQAPPQRRTATPTIDPATITEWKHGLRCVNKIATQSPTFVPAIQKLIADQARNVKDWESGRQRLIDEQAVKRENEKTHLAVLSLPGMGEKISPLRTDEVEKEELEMYAKKVYRAAQRMVELQSKEMKGLGVPFFGLRSEFLRSDGSDEGEEEQKKVTKGELLELQRKMLNHLMELYGD
;
A
#
# COMPACT_ATOMS: atom_id res chain seq x y z
N MET A 1 -20.69 -86.95 1.08
CA MET A 1 -21.26 -85.62 1.34
C MET A 1 -20.59 -85.10 2.59
N ALA A 2 -19.71 -84.11 2.44
CA ALA A 2 -19.07 -83.40 3.55
C ALA A 2 -19.13 -81.91 3.24
N ASP A 3 -19.58 -81.19 4.25
CA ASP A 3 -20.23 -79.90 4.25
C ASP A 3 -19.25 -78.74 3.99
N ASN A 4 -19.68 -77.82 3.13
CA ASN A 4 -19.00 -76.60 2.73
C ASN A 4 -19.28 -75.49 3.74
N SER A 5 -18.37 -75.27 4.68
CA SER A 5 -18.47 -74.20 5.68
C SER A 5 -17.31 -73.21 5.52
N LEU A 6 -17.45 -72.29 4.57
CA LEU A 6 -16.67 -71.04 4.47
C LEU A 6 -17.11 -70.08 5.61
N PRO A 7 -16.20 -69.39 6.32
CA PRO A 7 -16.59 -68.43 7.34
C PRO A 7 -17.18 -67.16 6.70
N PRO A 8 -18.31 -66.62 7.21
CA PRO A 8 -18.95 -65.45 6.65
C PRO A 8 -18.22 -64.17 7.04
N GLU A 9 -18.24 -63.25 6.09
CA GLU A 9 -17.74 -61.89 6.10
C GLU A 9 -17.80 -61.15 7.46
N LEU A 10 -16.72 -60.42 7.75
CA LEU A 10 -16.76 -59.30 8.69
C LEU A 10 -17.89 -58.36 8.29
N ASN A 11 -18.95 -58.37 9.09
CA ASN A 11 -20.18 -57.64 8.82
C ASN A 11 -19.88 -56.12 8.81
N LEU A 12 -20.07 -55.48 7.66
CA LEU A 12 -19.90 -54.02 7.47
C LEU A 12 -20.67 -53.23 8.53
N GLU A 13 -21.84 -53.71 8.92
CA GLU A 13 -22.67 -53.12 9.97
C GLU A 13 -21.96 -53.10 11.33
N GLN A 14 -21.17 -54.13 11.63
CA GLN A 14 -20.41 -54.23 12.87
C GLN A 14 -19.19 -53.31 12.88
N ILE A 15 -18.58 -53.07 11.71
CA ILE A 15 -17.52 -52.06 11.54
C ILE A 15 -18.11 -50.65 11.73
N LEU A 16 -19.24 -50.35 11.09
CA LEU A 16 -19.91 -49.04 11.21
C LEU A 16 -20.42 -48.79 12.63
N ALA A 17 -20.96 -49.81 13.30
CA ALA A 17 -21.40 -49.71 14.68
C ALA A 17 -20.22 -49.50 15.65
N THR A 18 -19.08 -50.15 15.39
CA THR A 18 -17.87 -49.94 16.19
C THR A 18 -17.35 -48.51 15.99
N LEU A 19 -17.28 -48.01 14.75
CA LEU A 19 -16.85 -46.63 14.45
C LEU A 19 -17.78 -45.57 15.05
N ALA A 20 -19.09 -45.82 15.04
CA ALA A 20 -20.06 -44.91 15.65
C ALA A 20 -19.97 -44.83 17.18
N ASN A 21 -19.34 -45.82 17.83
CA ASN A 21 -19.25 -45.92 19.28
C ASN A 21 -17.86 -45.55 19.83
N LEU A 22 -16.94 -45.04 19.00
CA LEU A 22 -15.71 -44.42 19.51
C LEU A 22 -16.07 -43.12 20.26
N PRO A 23 -15.53 -42.90 21.48
CA PRO A 23 -15.75 -41.66 22.20
C PRO A 23 -15.14 -40.48 21.42
N GLN A 24 -16.00 -39.56 21.00
CA GLN A 24 -15.61 -38.30 20.40
C GLN A 24 -14.79 -37.52 21.44
N ALA A 25 -13.54 -37.15 21.11
CA ALA A 25 -12.70 -36.36 22.00
C ALA A 25 -13.45 -35.06 22.38
N ALA A 26 -13.78 -34.94 23.67
CA ALA A 26 -14.53 -33.82 24.20
C ALA A 26 -13.72 -32.52 24.07
N ILE A 27 -14.25 -31.58 23.29
CA ILE A 27 -13.84 -30.18 23.28
C ILE A 27 -14.56 -29.50 24.46
N PRO A 28 -13.88 -28.78 25.37
CA PRO A 28 -14.56 -28.07 26.45
C PRO A 28 -15.39 -26.88 25.92
N PRO A 29 -16.48 -26.50 26.59
CA PRO A 29 -17.47 -25.56 26.08
C PRO A 29 -16.99 -24.10 26.17
N VAL A 30 -17.09 -23.38 25.04
CA VAL A 30 -17.00 -21.92 24.96
C VAL A 30 -18.39 -21.31 25.24
N PRO A 31 -18.52 -20.33 26.16
CA PRO A 31 -19.74 -19.55 26.31
C PRO A 31 -19.99 -18.69 25.07
N ALA A 32 -21.23 -18.72 24.57
CA ALA A 32 -21.71 -17.84 23.52
C ALA A 32 -22.07 -16.47 24.11
N GLU A 33 -21.32 -15.44 23.73
CA GLU A 33 -21.85 -14.08 23.65
C GLU A 33 -21.70 -13.57 22.21
N GLN A 34 -22.80 -13.00 21.73
CA GLN A 34 -22.97 -12.41 20.41
C GLN A 34 -22.04 -11.20 20.26
N GLN A 35 -21.27 -11.12 19.18
CA GLN A 35 -21.06 -9.88 18.44
C GLN A 35 -20.36 -10.12 17.10
N PHE A 36 -20.96 -9.56 16.06
CA PHE A 36 -20.42 -9.43 14.70
C PHE A 36 -19.02 -8.80 14.72
N HIS A 37 -18.03 -9.43 14.07
CA HIS A 37 -16.78 -8.74 13.73
C HIS A 37 -16.26 -9.07 12.32
N ALA A 38 -16.19 -7.99 11.54
CA ALA A 38 -15.44 -7.81 10.30
C ALA A 38 -13.92 -7.85 10.55
N PRO A 39 -13.07 -8.05 9.51
CA PRO A 39 -11.64 -8.24 9.69
C PRO A 39 -10.89 -6.94 10.06
N GLY A 40 -10.29 -6.89 11.25
CA GLY A 40 -9.29 -5.90 11.67
C GLY A 40 -7.94 -6.16 10.98
N GLN A 41 -7.20 -5.16 10.47
CA GLN A 41 -6.61 -3.98 11.13
C GLN A 41 -5.67 -4.35 12.29
N PHE A 42 -4.37 -4.38 11.95
CA PHE A 42 -3.25 -4.55 12.87
C PHE A 42 -2.98 -3.26 13.67
N GLY A 43 -2.57 -3.47 14.92
CA GLY A 43 -2.57 -2.52 16.03
C GLY A 43 -1.81 -1.20 15.83
N ALA A 44 -2.48 -0.11 16.23
CA ALA A 44 -1.85 1.11 16.73
C ALA A 44 -1.92 1.09 18.26
N GLN A 45 -0.76 1.15 18.91
CA GLN A 45 -0.59 1.22 20.36
C GLN A 45 -0.70 2.68 20.79
N LEU A 46 -1.72 3.04 21.58
CA LEU A 46 -1.94 4.41 22.06
C LEU A 46 -1.57 4.54 23.55
N ASN A 47 -0.45 5.23 23.75
CA ASN A 47 -0.15 6.31 24.69
C ASN A 47 -1.04 6.55 25.94
N SER A 48 -0.36 6.70 27.09
CA SER A 48 -0.92 7.16 28.36
C SER A 48 -0.36 8.54 28.77
N VAL A 49 -1.26 9.39 29.29
CA VAL A 49 -1.18 10.62 30.15
C VAL A 49 -0.54 11.94 29.62
N PRO A 50 -0.91 13.13 30.17
CA PRO A 50 -2.06 13.51 31.03
C PRO A 50 -2.89 14.72 30.53
N ALA A 51 -4.06 14.92 31.15
CA ALA A 51 -5.02 15.99 30.90
C ALA A 51 -4.60 17.34 31.52
N SER A 52 -4.55 18.40 30.71
CA SER A 52 -4.54 19.79 31.16
C SER A 52 -5.93 20.39 31.07
N HIS A 53 -6.33 21.06 32.14
CA HIS A 53 -7.58 21.82 32.27
C HIS A 53 -7.53 23.12 31.47
N TYR A 54 -8.60 23.44 30.75
CA TYR A 54 -8.96 24.81 30.34
C TYR A 54 -10.49 24.94 30.36
N PRO A 55 -11.04 25.97 31.00
CA PRO A 55 -12.41 26.40 30.76
C PRO A 55 -12.47 27.60 29.79
N SER A 56 -13.69 27.80 29.32
CA SER A 56 -14.12 28.48 28.09
C SER A 56 -14.16 30.00 28.13
N GLN A 57 -14.31 30.55 26.92
CA GLN A 57 -14.58 31.94 26.54
C GLN A 57 -15.74 32.64 27.29
N THR A 58 -15.62 33.97 27.44
CA THR A 58 -16.69 34.97 27.25
C THR A 58 -16.06 36.32 26.88
N GLY A 59 -16.65 37.04 25.92
CA GLY A 59 -16.05 38.23 25.29
C GLY A 59 -16.58 39.61 25.72
N ILE A 60 -16.15 40.59 24.90
CA ILE A 60 -16.64 41.99 24.63
C ILE A 60 -16.49 43.06 25.76
N PRO A 61 -16.48 44.39 25.45
CA PRO A 61 -15.48 45.21 24.73
C PRO A 61 -15.13 46.56 25.44
N TYR A 62 -14.33 47.44 24.79
CA TYR A 62 -13.94 48.84 25.17
C TYR A 62 -12.89 48.94 26.32
N SER A 63 -11.88 49.81 26.33
CA SER A 63 -11.74 51.18 25.81
C SER A 63 -10.28 51.52 25.45
N GLN A 64 -10.11 52.44 24.49
CA GLN A 64 -8.91 53.27 24.36
C GLN A 64 -8.70 54.08 25.65
N GLU A 65 -7.51 54.03 26.23
CA GLU A 65 -7.00 55.15 27.01
C GLU A 65 -5.58 55.50 26.55
N GLN A 66 -5.51 56.69 25.99
CA GLN A 66 -4.35 57.38 25.48
C GLN A 66 -3.69 58.07 26.68
N SER A 67 -2.73 57.42 27.34
CA SER A 67 -1.85 58.14 28.26
C SER A 67 -0.85 58.96 27.46
N GLN A 68 -1.24 60.19 27.10
CA GLN A 68 -0.33 61.24 26.68
C GLN A 68 0.32 61.85 27.92
N ASP A 69 1.61 61.60 28.12
CA ASP A 69 2.44 62.31 29.08
C ASP A 69 2.97 63.62 28.42
N PRO A 70 2.56 64.83 28.86
CA PRO A 70 2.88 66.08 28.17
C PRO A 70 4.32 66.60 28.37
N ARG A 71 5.23 65.83 28.98
CA ARG A 71 6.54 66.37 29.42
C ARG A 71 7.76 65.96 28.60
N LEU A 72 7.59 65.25 27.48
CA LEU A 72 8.72 64.83 26.62
C LEU A 72 8.74 65.52 25.24
N ASN A 73 8.07 66.67 25.09
CA ASN A 73 7.91 67.37 23.82
C ASN A 73 9.05 68.35 23.45
N ALA A 74 10.30 68.01 23.78
CA ALA A 74 11.44 68.84 23.41
C ALA A 74 12.73 68.04 23.21
N ARG A 75 12.79 67.25 22.13
CA ARG A 75 14.08 66.80 21.58
C ARG A 75 14.07 66.90 20.06
N PRO A 76 14.83 67.84 19.45
CA PRO A 76 15.09 67.79 18.03
C PRO A 76 16.14 66.71 17.78
N GLN A 77 15.74 65.53 17.29
CA GLN A 77 16.67 64.62 16.63
C GLN A 77 16.61 64.86 15.13
N THR A 78 17.74 65.37 14.65
CA THR A 78 18.18 65.48 13.28
C THR A 78 17.89 64.22 12.47
N THR A 79 17.13 64.41 11.39
CA THR A 79 16.84 63.41 10.36
C THR A 79 18.11 63.11 9.55
N LEU A 80 18.82 62.04 9.88
CA LEU A 80 19.68 61.35 8.92
C LEU A 80 18.81 60.36 8.15
N SER A 81 18.39 60.80 6.96
CA SER A 81 17.71 59.97 5.97
C SER A 81 18.59 58.79 5.57
N SER A 82 18.39 57.65 6.23
CA SER A 82 18.82 56.36 5.71
C SER A 82 18.01 56.10 4.44
N ARG A 83 18.68 56.27 3.31
CA ARG A 83 18.20 55.95 1.97
C ARG A 83 17.94 54.45 1.90
N GLN A 84 16.75 54.02 2.35
CA GLN A 84 16.25 52.68 2.10
C GLN A 84 16.12 52.53 0.59
N ALA A 85 16.99 51.71 0.01
CA ALA A 85 16.78 51.18 -1.32
C ALA A 85 15.39 50.54 -1.37
N PRO A 86 14.59 50.77 -2.43
CA PRO A 86 13.29 50.14 -2.53
C PRO A 86 13.47 48.62 -2.42
N PRO A 87 12.67 47.91 -1.62
CA PRO A 87 12.70 46.47 -1.60
C PRO A 87 12.44 46.02 -3.04
N GLN A 88 13.46 45.44 -3.67
CA GLN A 88 13.26 44.75 -4.94
C GLN A 88 12.17 43.72 -4.67
N ARG A 89 10.97 44.01 -5.20
CA ARG A 89 9.88 43.05 -5.28
C ARG A 89 10.48 41.87 -6.03
N ARG A 90 10.89 40.83 -5.29
CA ARG A 90 11.13 39.52 -5.86
C ARG A 90 9.85 39.21 -6.61
N THR A 91 9.93 39.22 -7.94
CA THR A 91 8.82 38.82 -8.80
C THR A 91 8.41 37.45 -8.28
N ALA A 92 7.25 37.40 -7.63
CA ALA A 92 6.71 36.16 -7.12
C ALA A 92 6.62 35.24 -8.34
N THR A 93 7.48 34.23 -8.38
CA THR A 93 7.44 33.23 -9.43
C THR A 93 6.02 32.66 -9.40
N PRO A 94 5.32 32.64 -10.55
CA PRO A 94 3.92 32.22 -10.57
C PRO A 94 3.83 30.85 -9.90
N THR A 95 2.82 30.68 -9.06
CA THR A 95 2.51 29.42 -8.42
C THR A 95 2.12 28.43 -9.52
N ILE A 96 3.11 27.72 -10.06
CA ILE A 96 2.90 26.69 -11.09
C ILE A 96 2.17 25.54 -10.41
N ASP A 97 0.96 25.27 -10.88
CA ASP A 97 0.18 24.11 -10.48
C ASP A 97 0.84 22.84 -11.03
N PRO A 98 1.20 21.85 -10.19
CA PRO A 98 1.82 20.60 -10.64
C PRO A 98 1.00 19.85 -11.70
N ALA A 99 -0.31 20.06 -11.75
CA ALA A 99 -1.22 19.42 -12.71
C ALA A 99 -1.14 20.02 -14.15
N THR A 100 -0.41 21.12 -14.33
CA THR A 100 -0.18 21.78 -15.64
C THR A 100 1.20 21.55 -16.23
N ILE A 101 2.07 20.85 -15.49
CA ILE A 101 3.48 20.69 -15.86
C ILE A 101 3.64 19.54 -16.85
N THR A 102 3.86 19.87 -18.11
CA THR A 102 4.15 18.90 -19.18
C THR A 102 5.64 18.69 -19.42
N GLU A 103 6.49 19.62 -18.98
CA GLU A 103 7.94 19.58 -19.21
C GLU A 103 8.75 19.06 -18.01
N TRP A 104 9.76 18.24 -18.28
CA TRP A 104 10.66 17.66 -17.28
C TRP A 104 11.35 18.70 -16.37
N LYS A 105 11.93 19.76 -16.94
CA LYS A 105 12.68 20.78 -16.19
C LYS A 105 11.79 21.52 -15.18
N HIS A 106 10.54 21.76 -15.55
CA HIS A 106 9.54 22.37 -14.69
C HIS A 106 9.11 21.40 -13.58
N GLY A 107 9.00 20.11 -13.88
CA GLY A 107 8.70 19.07 -12.90
C GLY A 107 9.74 19.00 -11.78
N LEU A 108 11.03 19.01 -12.14
CA LEU A 108 12.12 19.03 -11.15
C LEU A 108 12.10 20.27 -10.25
N ARG A 109 11.85 21.45 -10.82
CA ARG A 109 11.72 22.68 -10.04
C ARG A 109 10.54 22.60 -9.07
N CYS A 110 9.42 22.01 -9.50
CA CYS A 110 8.23 21.81 -8.68
C CYS A 110 8.54 20.89 -7.49
N VAL A 111 9.15 19.73 -7.73
CA VAL A 111 9.51 18.78 -6.67
C VAL A 111 10.48 19.38 -5.67
N ASN A 112 11.55 20.05 -6.12
CA ASN A 112 12.49 20.73 -5.21
C ASN A 112 11.82 21.82 -4.38
N LYS A 113 10.89 22.56 -4.98
CA LYS A 113 10.08 23.55 -4.26
C LYS A 113 9.17 22.88 -3.23
N ILE A 114 8.51 21.77 -3.56
CA ILE A 114 7.64 21.04 -2.62
C ILE A 114 8.47 20.45 -1.48
N ALA A 115 9.61 19.82 -1.77
CA ALA A 115 10.49 19.24 -0.75
C ALA A 115 11.01 20.28 0.24
N THR A 116 11.25 21.52 -0.20
CA THR A 116 11.68 22.62 0.68
C THR A 116 10.52 23.29 1.43
N GLN A 117 9.31 23.26 0.87
CA GLN A 117 8.12 23.90 1.47
C GLN A 117 7.31 22.98 2.38
N SER A 118 7.32 21.68 2.11
CA SER A 118 6.55 20.68 2.82
C SER A 118 7.47 19.71 3.55
N PRO A 119 7.57 19.78 4.89
CA PRO A 119 8.40 18.87 5.66
C PRO A 119 7.86 17.43 5.65
N THR A 120 6.60 17.21 5.26
CA THR A 120 5.99 15.89 5.17
C THR A 120 6.27 15.18 3.85
N PHE A 121 6.84 15.88 2.87
CA PHE A 121 7.06 15.34 1.52
C PHE A 121 8.07 14.18 1.52
N VAL A 122 9.28 14.44 2.03
CA VAL A 122 10.36 13.45 2.09
C VAL A 122 9.97 12.19 2.85
N PRO A 123 9.45 12.26 4.10
CA PRO A 123 9.06 11.05 4.83
C PRO A 123 7.90 10.31 4.16
N ALA A 124 7.00 11.00 3.45
CA ALA A 124 5.94 10.34 2.70
C ALA A 124 6.49 9.55 1.49
N ILE A 125 7.45 10.11 0.73
CA ILE A 125 8.10 9.41 -0.37
C ILE A 125 8.90 8.20 0.14
N GLN A 126 9.68 8.36 1.21
CA GLN A 126 10.40 7.25 1.86
C GLN A 126 9.45 6.14 2.30
N LYS A 127 8.32 6.50 2.90
CA LYS A 127 7.29 5.53 3.27
C LYS A 127 6.75 4.78 2.06
N LEU A 128 6.44 5.45 0.95
CA LEU A 128 5.97 4.80 -0.28
C LEU A 128 6.99 3.79 -0.83
N ILE A 129 8.29 4.15 -0.81
CA ILE A 129 9.39 3.27 -1.23
C ILE A 129 9.48 2.05 -0.30
N ALA A 130 9.45 2.25 1.02
CA ALA A 130 9.50 1.18 2.01
C ALA A 130 8.27 0.25 1.92
N ASP A 131 7.07 0.80 1.74
CA ASP A 131 5.83 0.04 1.57
C ASP A 131 5.89 -0.82 0.30
N GLN A 132 6.43 -0.28 -0.80
CA GLN A 132 6.65 -1.05 -2.02
C GLN A 132 7.60 -2.24 -1.79
N ALA A 133 8.75 -1.98 -1.17
CA ALA A 133 9.74 -3.01 -0.89
C ALA A 133 9.18 -4.10 0.02
N ARG A 134 8.40 -3.71 1.04
CA ARG A 134 7.70 -4.63 1.94
C ARG A 134 6.71 -5.51 1.18
N ASN A 135 5.86 -4.93 0.32
CA ASN A 135 4.89 -5.70 -0.45
C ASN A 135 5.56 -6.71 -1.38
N VAL A 136 6.64 -6.31 -2.07
CA VAL A 136 7.41 -7.22 -2.95
C VAL A 136 8.00 -8.37 -2.14
N LYS A 137 8.61 -8.07 -1.00
CA LYS A 137 9.15 -9.09 -0.09
C LYS A 137 8.08 -10.04 0.43
N ASP A 138 6.91 -9.53 0.80
CA ASP A 138 5.78 -10.33 1.28
C ASP A 138 5.26 -11.25 0.16
N TRP A 139 5.17 -10.76 -1.09
CA TRP A 139 4.74 -11.57 -2.23
C TRP A 139 5.75 -12.66 -2.58
N GLU A 140 7.05 -12.35 -2.54
CA GLU A 140 8.12 -13.32 -2.74
C GLU A 140 8.12 -14.39 -1.65
N SER A 141 8.01 -13.97 -0.38
CA SER A 141 7.93 -14.89 0.76
C SER A 141 6.69 -15.79 0.67
N GLY A 142 5.55 -15.25 0.25
CA GLY A 142 4.33 -16.02 0.03
C GLY A 142 4.47 -17.02 -1.13
N ARG A 143 5.20 -16.67 -2.19
CA ARG A 143 5.53 -17.61 -3.28
C ARG A 143 6.43 -18.73 -2.78
N GLN A 144 7.46 -18.40 -2.00
CA GLN A 144 8.39 -19.39 -1.47
C GLN A 144 7.67 -20.37 -0.54
N ARG A 145 6.83 -19.86 0.36
CA ARG A 145 5.98 -20.69 1.22
C ARG A 145 5.09 -21.64 0.43
N LEU A 146 4.52 -21.19 -0.69
CA LEU A 146 3.68 -22.06 -1.52
C LEU A 146 4.48 -23.22 -2.14
N ILE A 147 5.71 -22.96 -2.57
CA ILE A 147 6.63 -23.99 -3.09
C ILE A 147 7.00 -24.98 -1.98
N ASP A 148 7.32 -24.49 -0.79
CA ASP A 148 7.67 -25.35 0.35
C ASP A 148 6.47 -26.22 0.76
N GLU A 149 5.26 -25.66 0.78
CA GLU A 149 4.03 -26.40 1.02
C GLU A 149 3.75 -27.46 -0.06
N GLN A 150 4.03 -27.16 -1.33
CA GLN A 150 3.93 -28.15 -2.42
C GLN A 150 4.91 -29.29 -2.21
N ALA A 151 6.16 -28.98 -1.84
CA ALA A 151 7.19 -29.98 -1.56
C ALA A 151 6.79 -30.92 -0.40
N VAL A 152 6.34 -30.36 0.73
CA VAL A 152 5.88 -31.15 1.89
C VAL A 152 4.69 -32.02 1.52
N LYS A 153 3.72 -31.48 0.78
CA LYS A 153 2.53 -32.25 0.40
C LYS A 153 2.88 -33.39 -0.58
N ARG A 154 3.82 -33.18 -1.50
CA ARG A 154 4.31 -34.20 -2.43
C ARG A 154 5.04 -35.34 -1.69
N GLU A 155 5.86 -35.00 -0.71
CA GLU A 155 6.54 -35.99 0.15
C GLU A 155 5.54 -36.79 0.99
N ASN A 156 4.55 -36.13 1.57
CA ASN A 156 3.48 -36.78 2.32
C ASN A 156 2.68 -37.75 1.44
N GLU A 157 2.29 -37.32 0.23
CA GLU A 157 1.61 -38.20 -0.72
C GLU A 157 2.46 -39.42 -1.07
N LYS A 158 3.74 -39.21 -1.40
CA LYS A 158 4.65 -40.32 -1.70
C LYS A 158 4.74 -41.31 -0.54
N THR A 159 4.79 -40.83 0.70
CA THR A 159 4.83 -41.67 1.90
C THR A 159 3.52 -42.43 2.07
N HIS A 160 2.36 -41.79 1.89
CA HIS A 160 1.05 -42.45 1.92
C HIS A 160 0.92 -43.52 0.83
N LEU A 161 1.35 -43.24 -0.40
CA LEU A 161 1.36 -44.20 -1.49
C LEU A 161 2.26 -45.41 -1.18
N ALA A 162 3.42 -45.20 -0.57
CA ALA A 162 4.33 -46.27 -0.17
C ALA A 162 3.73 -47.18 0.92
N VAL A 163 2.94 -46.63 1.84
CA VAL A 163 2.22 -47.43 2.86
C VAL A 163 1.07 -48.22 2.23
N LEU A 164 0.38 -47.64 1.24
CA LEU A 164 -0.75 -48.28 0.56
C LEU A 164 -0.33 -49.27 -0.53
N SER A 165 0.93 -49.21 -1.01
CA SER A 165 1.45 -50.15 -1.99
C SER A 165 1.71 -51.51 -1.34
N LEU A 166 0.69 -52.36 -1.26
CA LEU A 166 0.89 -53.79 -1.00
C LEU A 166 1.59 -54.45 -2.20
N PRO A 167 2.45 -55.46 -1.97
CA PRO A 167 3.05 -56.25 -3.03
C PRO A 167 1.97 -56.82 -3.97
N GLY A 168 1.96 -56.37 -5.23
CA GLY A 168 1.00 -56.81 -6.26
C GLY A 168 -0.15 -55.85 -6.58
N MET A 169 -0.33 -54.74 -5.84
CA MET A 169 -1.41 -53.75 -6.08
C MET A 169 -0.89 -52.34 -6.45
N GLY A 170 0.43 -52.12 -6.39
CA GLY A 170 1.06 -50.79 -6.43
C GLY A 170 0.91 -49.99 -7.73
N GLU A 171 0.57 -50.60 -8.86
CA GLU A 171 0.47 -49.89 -10.15
C GLU A 171 -0.84 -49.10 -10.34
N LYS A 172 -1.85 -49.30 -9.50
CA LYS A 172 -3.20 -48.72 -9.72
C LYS A 172 -3.42 -47.35 -9.08
N ILE A 173 -2.49 -46.84 -8.28
CA ILE A 173 -2.68 -45.58 -7.54
C ILE A 173 -1.87 -44.48 -8.20
N SER A 174 -2.52 -43.66 -9.02
CA SER A 174 -1.89 -42.48 -9.65
C SER A 174 -1.70 -41.36 -8.63
N PRO A 175 -0.57 -40.62 -8.67
CA PRO A 175 -0.37 -39.44 -7.85
C PRO A 175 -1.40 -38.35 -8.19
N LEU A 176 -2.03 -37.78 -7.15
CA LEU A 176 -2.93 -36.65 -7.23
C LEU A 176 -2.17 -35.34 -7.42
N ARG A 177 -0.94 -35.21 -6.89
CA ARG A 177 -0.06 -34.06 -7.16
C ARG A 177 0.80 -34.33 -8.37
N THR A 178 0.35 -33.81 -9.51
CA THR A 178 1.16 -33.69 -10.71
C THR A 178 1.78 -32.30 -10.78
N ASP A 179 2.90 -32.20 -11.49
CA ASP A 179 3.59 -30.93 -11.72
C ASP A 179 2.67 -29.87 -12.37
N GLU A 180 1.68 -30.31 -13.15
CA GLU A 180 0.70 -29.43 -13.80
C GLU A 180 -0.21 -28.72 -12.77
N VAL A 181 -0.68 -29.44 -11.75
CA VAL A 181 -1.52 -28.88 -10.67
C VAL A 181 -0.71 -27.87 -9.84
N GLU A 182 0.53 -28.20 -9.52
CA GLU A 182 1.41 -27.30 -8.75
C GLU A 182 1.73 -26.01 -9.53
N LYS A 183 1.91 -26.13 -10.85
CA LYS A 183 2.10 -24.99 -11.74
C LYS A 183 0.85 -24.11 -11.84
N GLU A 184 -0.34 -24.71 -11.93
CA GLU A 184 -1.60 -23.96 -11.93
C GLU A 184 -1.80 -23.20 -10.61
N GLU A 185 -1.48 -23.81 -9.47
CA GLU A 185 -1.49 -23.16 -8.15
C GLU A 185 -0.55 -21.92 -8.11
N LEU A 186 0.65 -22.06 -8.66
CA LEU A 186 1.60 -20.94 -8.78
C LEU A 186 1.10 -19.85 -9.74
N GLU A 187 0.44 -20.21 -10.84
CA GLU A 187 -0.14 -19.25 -11.78
C GLU A 187 -1.31 -18.48 -11.13
N MET A 188 -2.16 -19.17 -10.38
CA MET A 188 -3.21 -18.53 -9.60
C MET A 188 -2.65 -17.55 -8.58
N TYR A 189 -1.53 -17.91 -7.93
CA TYR A 189 -0.82 -16.99 -7.05
C TYR A 189 -0.26 -15.78 -7.81
N ALA A 190 0.38 -15.99 -8.97
CA ALA A 190 0.89 -14.90 -9.81
C ALA A 190 -0.23 -13.93 -10.24
N LYS A 191 -1.42 -14.44 -10.60
CA LYS A 191 -2.60 -13.62 -10.89
C LYS A 191 -3.04 -12.78 -9.69
N LYS A 192 -2.97 -13.33 -8.47
CA LYS A 192 -3.28 -12.57 -7.24
C LYS A 192 -2.26 -11.47 -6.99
N VAL A 193 -0.96 -11.78 -7.11
CA VAL A 193 0.13 -10.81 -6.97
C VAL A 193 0.00 -9.70 -8.01
N TYR A 194 -0.30 -10.04 -9.26
CA TYR A 194 -0.50 -9.04 -10.32
C TYR A 194 -1.63 -8.06 -9.98
N ARG A 195 -2.78 -8.56 -9.54
CA ARG A 195 -3.89 -7.70 -9.09
C ARG A 195 -3.54 -6.86 -7.86
N ALA A 196 -2.78 -7.41 -6.92
CA ALA A 196 -2.31 -6.67 -5.75
C ALA A 196 -1.32 -5.57 -6.15
N ALA A 197 -0.40 -5.86 -7.07
CA ALA A 197 0.57 -4.92 -7.60
C ALA A 197 -0.10 -3.77 -8.36
N GLN A 198 -1.13 -4.05 -9.17
CA GLN A 198 -1.93 -3.00 -9.82
C GLN A 198 -2.55 -2.05 -8.79
N ARG A 199 -3.20 -2.58 -7.75
CA ARG A 199 -3.80 -1.75 -6.69
C ARG A 199 -2.76 -0.95 -5.92
N MET A 200 -1.58 -1.53 -5.67
CA MET A 200 -0.47 -0.82 -5.03
C MET A 200 -0.03 0.38 -5.89
N VAL A 201 0.18 0.17 -7.20
CA VAL A 201 0.58 1.24 -8.12
C VAL A 201 -0.49 2.34 -8.19
N GLU A 202 -1.78 1.98 -8.24
CA GLU A 202 -2.88 2.94 -8.23
C GLU A 202 -2.90 3.78 -6.95
N LEU A 203 -2.75 3.14 -5.79
CA LEU A 203 -2.72 3.83 -4.50
C LEU A 203 -1.51 4.75 -4.37
N GLN A 204 -0.31 4.25 -4.72
CA GLN A 204 0.90 5.07 -4.70
C GLN A 204 0.81 6.25 -5.68
N SER A 205 0.25 6.04 -6.88
CA SER A 205 0.02 7.13 -7.83
C SER A 205 -0.93 8.19 -7.28
N LYS A 206 -1.97 7.78 -6.54
CA LYS A 206 -2.90 8.69 -5.86
C LYS A 206 -2.22 9.48 -4.73
N GLU A 207 -1.39 8.83 -3.92
CA GLU A 207 -0.61 9.49 -2.86
C GLU A 207 0.37 10.50 -3.47
N MET A 208 1.08 10.13 -4.54
CA MET A 208 1.97 11.05 -5.25
C MET A 208 1.23 12.25 -5.84
N LYS A 209 0.02 12.04 -6.37
CA LYS A 209 -0.87 13.14 -6.78
C LYS A 209 -1.27 14.02 -5.59
N GLY A 210 -1.59 13.44 -4.44
CA GLY A 210 -1.94 14.16 -3.21
C GLY A 210 -0.78 14.98 -2.64
N LEU A 211 0.46 14.49 -2.79
CA LEU A 211 1.68 15.19 -2.45
C LEU A 211 2.06 16.30 -3.45
N GLY A 212 1.33 16.41 -4.57
CA GLY A 212 1.59 17.40 -5.61
C GLY A 212 2.77 17.04 -6.51
N VAL A 213 3.17 15.77 -6.59
CA VAL A 213 4.22 15.35 -7.52
C VAL A 213 3.70 15.53 -8.96
N PRO A 214 4.43 16.25 -9.83
CA PRO A 214 4.04 16.45 -11.23
C PRO A 214 3.95 15.12 -11.98
N PHE A 215 3.25 15.13 -13.12
CA PHE A 215 3.01 13.96 -13.99
C PHE A 215 2.01 12.91 -13.47
N PHE A 216 1.76 12.81 -12.16
CA PHE A 216 0.76 11.87 -11.58
C PHE A 216 -0.67 12.44 -11.51
N GLY A 217 -0.80 13.77 -11.59
CA GLY A 217 -2.07 14.48 -11.51
C GLY A 217 -2.43 15.30 -12.74
N LEU A 218 -1.82 15.04 -13.90
CA LEU A 218 -2.04 15.86 -15.09
C LEU A 218 -3.51 15.93 -15.48
N ARG A 219 -3.95 17.16 -15.80
CA ARG A 219 -5.31 17.39 -16.26
C ARG A 219 -5.49 16.84 -17.68
N SER A 220 -6.67 16.30 -17.97
CA SER A 220 -7.02 15.68 -19.25
C SER A 220 -6.89 16.64 -20.44
N GLU A 221 -6.91 17.95 -20.20
CA GLU A 221 -6.68 18.98 -21.21
C GLU A 221 -5.26 18.98 -21.82
N PHE A 222 -4.28 18.41 -21.12
CA PHE A 222 -2.88 18.31 -21.58
C PHE A 222 -2.52 16.95 -22.17
N LEU A 223 -3.48 16.01 -22.21
CA LEU A 223 -3.31 14.66 -22.73
C LEU A 223 -3.80 14.56 -24.17
N ARG A 224 -2.91 14.11 -25.07
CA ARG A 224 -3.29 13.77 -26.45
C ARG A 224 -3.75 12.31 -26.53
N SER A 225 -4.86 12.07 -27.21
CA SER A 225 -5.28 10.71 -27.57
C SER A 225 -4.38 10.20 -28.71
N ASP A 226 -3.95 8.94 -28.62
CA ASP A 226 -2.88 8.32 -29.42
C ASP A 226 -3.28 8.04 -30.90
N GLY A 227 -4.14 8.86 -31.50
CA GLY A 227 -4.71 8.59 -32.83
C GLY A 227 -5.42 9.77 -33.50
N SER A 228 -5.07 11.01 -33.17
CA SER A 228 -5.59 12.18 -33.89
C SER A 228 -4.46 12.88 -34.64
N ASP A 229 -4.75 13.11 -35.92
CA ASP A 229 -3.87 13.57 -36.98
C ASP A 229 -3.43 15.03 -36.81
N GLU A 230 -2.31 15.34 -37.46
CA GLU A 230 -1.43 16.49 -37.30
C GLU A 230 -2.13 17.86 -37.32
N GLY A 231 -1.86 18.68 -36.30
CA GLY A 231 -2.23 20.10 -36.27
C GLY A 231 -1.30 20.93 -35.40
N GLU A 232 -0.69 21.97 -35.96
CA GLU A 232 0.44 22.76 -35.41
C GLU A 232 0.21 23.45 -34.03
N GLU A 233 -0.94 23.30 -33.39
CA GLU A 233 -1.17 23.70 -31.98
C GLU A 233 -0.70 22.64 -30.95
N GLU A 234 -0.13 21.52 -31.42
CA GLU A 234 0.11 20.30 -30.65
C GLU A 234 1.37 20.25 -29.76
N GLN A 235 2.27 21.23 -29.85
CA GLN A 235 3.57 21.16 -29.13
C GLN A 235 3.47 21.19 -27.60
N LYS A 236 2.29 21.45 -27.03
CA LYS A 236 2.07 21.51 -25.57
C LYS A 236 1.32 20.29 -25.00
N LYS A 237 0.82 19.38 -25.83
CA LYS A 237 0.05 18.22 -25.38
C LYS A 237 0.94 16.99 -25.36
N VAL A 238 1.00 16.31 -24.21
CA VAL A 238 1.86 15.14 -24.00
C VAL A 238 1.05 13.89 -24.33
N THR A 239 1.66 12.96 -25.07
CA THR A 239 1.05 11.68 -25.40
C THR A 239 1.05 10.76 -24.16
N LYS A 240 0.13 9.80 -24.09
CA LYS A 240 0.08 8.84 -22.97
C LYS A 240 1.42 8.10 -22.77
N GLY A 241 2.10 7.73 -23.85
CA GLY A 241 3.41 7.07 -23.79
C GLY A 241 4.50 7.96 -23.18
N GLU A 242 4.59 9.21 -23.65
CA GLU A 242 5.54 10.20 -23.14
C GLU A 242 5.29 10.54 -21.67
N LEU A 243 4.02 10.58 -21.25
CA LEU A 243 3.67 10.78 -19.85
C LEU A 243 4.19 9.63 -18.96
N LEU A 244 4.03 8.38 -19.40
CA LEU A 244 4.53 7.24 -18.66
C LEU A 244 6.05 7.26 -18.54
N GLU A 245 6.75 7.72 -19.57
CA GLU A 245 8.20 7.90 -19.53
C GLU A 245 8.61 9.00 -18.54
N LEU A 246 7.92 10.14 -18.55
CA LEU A 246 8.14 11.22 -17.58
C LEU A 246 7.86 10.78 -16.14
N GLN A 247 6.79 10.00 -15.91
CA GLN A 247 6.47 9.41 -14.61
C GLN A 247 7.58 8.45 -14.15
N ARG A 248 8.05 7.55 -15.02
CA ARG A 248 9.19 6.65 -14.71
C ARG A 248 10.45 7.43 -14.36
N LYS A 249 10.76 8.47 -15.13
CA LYS A 249 11.93 9.31 -14.88
C LYS A 249 11.81 10.04 -13.54
N MET A 250 10.62 10.51 -13.18
CA MET A 250 10.35 11.14 -11.89
C MET A 250 10.51 10.16 -10.73
N LEU A 251 9.97 8.94 -10.86
CA LEU A 251 10.12 7.90 -9.85
C LEU A 251 11.60 7.55 -9.61
N ASN A 252 12.37 7.35 -10.69
CA ASN A 252 13.80 7.06 -10.58
C ASN A 252 14.55 8.19 -9.86
N HIS A 253 14.23 9.44 -10.17
CA HIS A 253 14.85 10.58 -9.52
C HIS A 253 14.50 10.66 -8.01
N LEU A 254 13.24 10.42 -7.65
CA LEU A 254 12.82 10.39 -6.25
C LEU A 254 13.45 9.24 -5.47
N MET A 255 13.59 8.08 -6.11
CA MET A 255 14.27 6.92 -5.52
C MET A 255 15.77 7.17 -5.33
N GLU A 256 16.43 7.85 -6.26
CA GLU A 256 17.85 8.23 -6.13
C GLU A 256 18.09 9.22 -4.99
N LEU A 257 17.18 10.18 -4.78
CA LEU A 257 17.33 11.20 -3.74
C LEU A 257 16.87 10.75 -2.35
N TYR A 258 15.87 9.88 -2.27
CA TYR A 258 15.17 9.56 -1.02
C TYR A 258 15.06 8.05 -0.74
N GLY A 259 15.78 7.22 -1.50
CA GLY A 259 15.76 5.76 -1.34
C GLY A 259 16.73 5.22 -0.29
N ASP A 260 17.51 6.09 0.37
CA ASP A 260 18.43 5.76 1.46
C ASP A 260 17.75 5.83 2.83
#